data_AF-A0A6A6M618-F1
#
_entry.id   AF-A0A6A6M618-F1
#
_cell.length_a   1.000
_cell.length_b   1.000
_cell.length_c   1.000
_cell.angle_alpha   90.00
_cell.angle_beta   90.00
_cell.angle_gamma   90.00
#
_symmetry.space_group_name_H-M   'P 1'
#
loop_
_entity.id
_entity.type
_entity.pdbx_description
1 polymer ?
#
loop_
_entity_poly.entity_id
_entity_poly.type
_entity_poly.pdbx_seq_one_letter_code
_entity_poly.pdbx_strand_id
1 'polypeptide(L)'
;MLCHFGNKNASHQQAEAYGDLKRKFEIFQSRVKQAVGVLKPQVTSETANSAVVAIQELEGLASMDINMPLREEAQPPHVQN
;
A
#
# COMPACT_ATOMS: atom_id res chain seq x y z
N MET A 1 -15.44 -40.53 9.44
CA MET A 1 -14.88 -39.35 10.14
C MET A 1 -13.42 -39.23 9.76
N LEU A 2 -13.05 -38.40 8.77
CA LEU A 2 -11.67 -38.01 8.43
C LEU A 2 -11.74 -37.13 7.16
N CYS A 3 -11.59 -35.81 7.31
CA CYS A 3 -11.26 -34.83 6.24
C CYS A 3 -11.09 -33.39 6.78
N HIS A 4 -11.48 -33.08 8.03
CA HIS A 4 -11.38 -31.71 8.57
C HIS A 4 -9.97 -31.25 8.99
N PHE A 5 -8.95 -32.10 8.90
CA PHE A 5 -7.59 -31.77 9.37
C PHE A 5 -6.75 -31.03 8.32
N GLY A 6 -6.91 -31.35 7.03
CA GLY A 6 -6.14 -30.73 5.94
C GLY A 6 -6.45 -29.23 5.72
N ASN A 7 -7.67 -28.79 6.05
CA ASN A 7 -8.12 -27.41 5.83
C ASN A 7 -7.58 -26.44 6.91
N LYS A 8 -7.42 -26.91 8.16
CA LYS A 8 -6.92 -26.07 9.28
C LYS A 8 -5.48 -25.61 9.07
N ASN A 9 -4.63 -26.47 8.52
CA ASN A 9 -3.21 -26.17 8.32
C ASN A 9 -3.01 -25.12 7.22
N ALA A 10 -3.76 -25.22 6.12
CA ALA A 10 -3.73 -24.24 5.04
C ALA A 10 -4.22 -22.85 5.49
N SER A 11 -5.29 -22.80 6.30
CA SER A 11 -5.80 -21.56 6.88
C SER A 11 -4.79 -20.93 7.86
N HIS A 12 -4.09 -21.74 8.66
CA HIS A 12 -3.05 -21.27 9.57
C HIS A 12 -1.86 -20.65 8.80
N GLN A 13 -1.38 -21.34 7.77
CA GLN A 13 -0.29 -20.84 6.92
C GLN A 13 -0.66 -19.54 6.20
N GLN A 14 -1.90 -19.40 5.74
CA GLN A 14 -2.39 -18.16 5.13
C GLN A 14 -2.42 -17.01 6.14
N ALA A 15 -2.88 -17.26 7.37
CA ALA A 15 -2.90 -16.26 8.43
C ALA A 15 -1.48 -15.80 8.82
N GLU A 16 -0.53 -16.73 8.91
CA GLU A 16 0.88 -16.42 9.15
C GLU A 16 1.49 -15.59 8.01
N ALA A 17 1.27 -16.00 6.76
CA ALA A 17 1.76 -15.28 5.59
C ALA A 17 1.18 -13.86 5.50
N TYR A 18 -0.12 -13.71 5.78
CA TYR A 18 -0.75 -12.40 5.84
C TYR A 18 -0.20 -11.54 6.99
N GLY A 19 0.05 -12.13 8.16
CA GLY A 19 0.67 -11.43 9.28
C GLY A 19 2.08 -10.94 8.96
N ASP A 20 2.90 -11.75 8.28
CA ASP A 20 4.22 -11.36 7.82
C ASP A 20 4.16 -10.25 6.75
N LEU A 21 3.23 -10.35 5.80
CA LEU A 21 2.98 -9.31 4.81
C LEU A 21 2.62 -7.98 5.47
N LYS A 22 1.69 -7.98 6.43
CA LYS A 22 1.28 -6.79 7.17
C LYS A 22 2.47 -6.14 7.88
N ARG A 23 3.29 -6.94 8.58
CA ARG A 23 4.49 -6.43 9.26
C ARG A 23 5.49 -5.81 8.27
N LYS A 24 5.77 -6.48 7.15
CA LYS A 24 6.67 -5.97 6.11
C LYS A 24 6.15 -4.66 5.52
N PHE A 25 4.84 -4.57 5.33
CA PHE A 25 4.18 -3.37 4.82
C PHE A 25 4.26 -2.19 5.80
N GLU A 26 4.05 -2.42 7.11
CA GLU A 26 4.23 -1.40 8.15
C GLU A 26 5.69 -0.87 8.19
N ILE A 27 6.68 -1.77 8.02
CA ILE A 27 8.09 -1.38 7.91
C ILE A 27 8.31 -0.51 6.66
N PHE A 28 7.78 -0.92 5.50
CA PHE A 28 7.86 -0.13 4.27
C PHE A 28 7.27 1.28 4.47
N GLN A 29 6.05 1.40 5.02
CA GLN A 29 5.43 2.69 5.31
C GLN A 29 6.27 3.56 6.24
N SER A 30 6.88 2.97 7.27
CA SER A 30 7.81 3.68 8.17
C SER A 30 9.03 4.23 7.43
N ARG A 31 9.64 3.44 6.53
CA ARG A 31 10.77 3.87 5.70
C ARG A 31 10.39 4.99 4.73
N VAL A 32 9.21 4.91 4.11
CA VAL A 32 8.71 5.97 3.23
C VAL A 32 8.50 7.28 4.00
N LYS A 33 7.92 7.22 5.21
CA LYS A 33 7.77 8.40 6.10
C LYS A 33 9.13 9.02 6.45
N GLN A 34 10.13 8.18 6.74
CA GLN A 34 11.50 8.66 6.98
C GLN A 34 12.07 9.38 5.75
N ALA A 35 11.92 8.80 4.55
CA ALA A 35 12.39 9.40 3.31
C ALA A 35 11.69 10.75 3.03
N VAL A 36 10.37 10.81 3.19
CA VAL A 36 9.59 12.06 3.05
C VAL A 36 10.08 13.13 4.04
N GLY A 37 10.37 12.74 5.28
CA GLY A 37 10.91 13.65 6.30
C GLY A 37 12.28 14.24 5.92
N VAL A 38 13.12 13.47 5.21
CA VAL A 38 14.41 13.93 4.67
C VAL A 38 14.24 14.80 3.43
N LEU A 39 13.28 14.48 2.56
CA LEU A 39 13.08 15.17 1.27
C LEU A 39 12.40 16.52 1.42
N LYS A 40 11.42 16.67 2.32
CA LYS A 40 10.64 17.91 2.48
C LYS A 40 11.51 19.16 2.69
N PRO A 41 12.53 19.15 3.57
CA PRO A 41 13.41 20.31 3.75
C PRO A 41 14.30 20.65 2.55
N GLN A 42 14.46 19.72 1.59
CA GLN A 42 15.32 19.90 0.41
C GLN A 42 14.59 20.55 -0.77
N VAL A 43 13.27 20.76 -0.64
CA VAL A 43 12.47 21.39 -1.69
C VAL A 43 12.83 22.86 -1.79
N THR A 44 13.23 23.29 -2.98
CA THR A 44 13.55 24.68 -3.30
C THR A 44 12.53 25.22 -4.31
N SER A 45 12.52 26.54 -4.55
CA SER A 45 11.64 27.15 -5.56
C SER A 45 11.83 26.57 -6.96
N GLU A 46 13.05 26.16 -7.30
CA GLU A 46 13.40 25.57 -8.60
C GLU A 46 12.82 24.15 -8.76
N THR A 47 12.82 23.36 -7.69
CA THR A 47 12.40 21.95 -7.71
C THR A 47 10.95 21.74 -7.26
N ALA A 48 10.29 22.77 -6.74
CA ALA A 48 8.98 22.67 -6.10
C ALA A 48 7.93 21.93 -6.96
N ASN A 49 7.81 22.27 -8.24
CA ASN A 49 6.74 21.74 -9.09
C ASN A 49 6.80 20.21 -9.26
N SER A 50 7.99 19.62 -9.36
CA SER A 50 8.15 18.17 -9.52
C SER A 50 8.36 17.46 -8.17
N ALA A 51 9.11 18.06 -7.26
CA ALA A 51 9.42 17.47 -5.97
C ALA A 51 8.17 17.36 -5.07
N VAL A 52 7.29 18.34 -5.10
CA VAL A 52 6.05 18.33 -4.30
C VAL A 52 5.11 17.21 -4.75
N VAL A 53 4.99 16.96 -6.06
CA VAL A 53 4.18 15.87 -6.59
C VAL A 53 4.74 14.51 -6.16
N ALA A 54 6.05 14.30 -6.36
CA ALA A 54 6.69 13.04 -5.96
C ALA A 54 6.60 12.79 -4.44
N ILE A 55 6.70 13.84 -3.61
CA ILE A 55 6.52 13.72 -2.16
C ILE A 55 5.08 13.33 -1.81
N GLN A 56 4.06 13.90 -2.47
CA GLN A 56 2.67 13.52 -2.23
C GLN A 56 2.39 12.06 -2.61
N GLU A 57 2.96 11.57 -3.70
CA GLU A 57 2.86 10.16 -4.08
C GLU A 57 3.47 9.24 -3.01
N LEU A 58 4.63 9.60 -2.47
CA LEU A 58 5.25 8.89 -1.35
C LEU A 58 4.38 8.94 -0.07
N GLU A 59 3.75 10.07 0.22
CA GLU A 59 2.81 10.18 1.36
C GLU A 59 1.58 9.30 1.19
N GLY A 60 1.09 9.16 -0.05
CA GLY A 60 0.05 8.20 -0.41
C GLY A 60 0.47 6.77 -0.10
N LEU A 61 1.66 6.35 -0.55
CA LEU A 61 2.21 5.02 -0.25
C LEU A 61 2.40 4.79 1.26
N ALA A 62 2.84 5.79 1.99
CA ALA A 62 3.02 5.75 3.44
C ALA A 62 1.71 5.64 4.23
N SER A 63 0.57 5.95 3.60
CA SER A 63 -0.76 5.99 4.21
C SER A 63 -1.72 4.96 3.61
N MET A 64 -1.29 4.20 2.61
CA MET A 64 -2.11 3.21 1.91
C MET A 64 -2.60 2.13 2.89
N ASP A 65 -3.90 1.86 2.89
CA ASP A 65 -4.49 0.75 3.64
C ASP A 65 -4.71 -0.45 2.71
N ILE A 66 -3.92 -1.51 2.90
CA ILE A 66 -4.03 -2.76 2.13
C ILE A 66 -5.31 -3.55 2.41
N ASN A 67 -6.08 -3.15 3.43
CA ASN A 67 -7.38 -3.73 3.73
C ASN A 67 -8.53 -2.98 3.08
N MET A 68 -8.24 -1.80 2.50
CA MET A 68 -9.25 -1.05 1.77
C MET A 68 -9.68 -1.87 0.55
N PRO A 69 -10.98 -2.16 0.39
CA PRO A 69 -11.48 -2.77 -0.83
C PRO A 69 -11.07 -1.91 -2.01
N LEU A 70 -10.48 -2.52 -3.04
CA LEU A 70 -10.19 -1.81 -4.29
C LEU A 70 -11.52 -1.30 -4.85
N ARG A 71 -11.78 0.00 -4.73
CA ARG A 71 -12.82 0.62 -5.54
C ARG A 71 -12.29 0.55 -6.97
N GLU A 72 -12.88 -0.30 -7.80
CA GLU A 72 -12.75 -0.16 -9.24
C GLU A 72 -13.08 1.30 -9.55
N GLU A 73 -12.08 2.04 -10.05
CA GLU A 73 -12.32 3.37 -10.58
C GLU A 73 -13.44 3.22 -11.61
N ALA A 74 -14.54 3.94 -11.44
CA ALA A 74 -15.71 3.80 -12.29
C ALA A 74 -15.25 3.97 -13.74
N GLN A 75 -15.26 2.88 -14.52
CA GLN A 75 -14.92 2.95 -15.94
C GLN A 75 -15.79 4.04 -16.58
N PRO A 76 -15.22 4.97 -17.37
CA PRO A 76 -16.03 5.94 -18.10
C PRO A 76 -17.08 5.17 -18.91
N PRO A 77 -18.33 5.67 -19.00
CA PRO A 77 -19.41 4.94 -19.65
C PRO A 77 -18.98 4.52 -21.04
N HIS A 78 -18.93 3.21 -21.27
CA HIS A 78 -18.69 2.64 -22.58
C HIS A 78 -19.85 3.07 -23.47
N VAL A 79 -19.62 4.07 -24.33
CA VAL A 79 -20.61 4.54 -25.29
C VAL A 79 -20.76 3.45 -26.35
N GLN A 80 -21.79 2.61 -26.19
CA GLN A 80 -22.18 1.64 -27.20
C GLN A 80 -22.88 2.42 -28.33
N ASN A 81 -22.29 2.39 -29.53
CA ASN A 81 -22.91 2.85 -30.77
C ASN A 81 -23.70 1.70 -31.40
#